data_AF-A0A4S0N152-F1
#
_entry.id   AF-A0A4S0N152-F1
#
_cell.length_a   1.000
_cell.length_b   1.000
_cell.length_c   1.000
_cell.angle_alpha   90.00
_cell.angle_beta   90.00
_cell.angle_gamma   90.00
#
_symmetry.space_group_name_H-M   'P 1'
#
loop_
_entity.id
_entity.type
_entity.pdbx_description
1 polymer ?
#
loop_
_entity_poly.entity_id
_entity_poly.type
_entity_poly.pdbx_seq_one_letter_code
_entity_poly.pdbx_strand_id
1 'polypeptide(L)'
;VRAGARQVATPRALAEGCDIVLLCVTGSAQVEAVVKGPDGLAAAGKPLLIVDCSTSNPSSTIALAAELAAQGVTLIDAPLARTPKEAAEGKLDVMVGGPPEAVARAHPVLEAFAARIVH
;
A
#
# COMPACT_ATOMS: atom_id res chain seq x y z
N VAL A 1 -21.42 -0.77 -1.03
CA VAL A 1 -20.53 -0.97 -2.21
C VAL A 1 -21.10 -2.12 -3.04
N ARG A 2 -21.25 -2.00 -4.37
CA ARG A 2 -22.04 -2.96 -5.18
C ARG A 2 -21.40 -4.33 -5.41
N ALA A 3 -20.07 -4.43 -5.37
CA ALA A 3 -19.31 -5.65 -5.63
C ALA A 3 -18.89 -6.42 -4.35
N GLY A 4 -19.58 -6.21 -3.22
CA GLY A 4 -19.32 -6.94 -1.97
C GLY A 4 -18.22 -6.38 -1.06
N ALA A 5 -17.55 -5.29 -1.44
CA ALA A 5 -16.62 -4.62 -0.55
C ALA A 5 -17.31 -4.11 0.73
N ARG A 6 -16.59 -4.15 1.85
CA ARG A 6 -17.03 -3.61 3.15
C ARG A 6 -16.35 -2.27 3.40
N GLN A 7 -17.13 -1.24 3.64
CA GLN A 7 -16.62 0.05 4.09
C GLN A 7 -16.34 0.01 5.60
N VAL A 8 -15.25 0.63 6.01
CA VAL A 8 -14.86 0.81 7.42
C VAL A 8 -14.61 2.29 7.69
N ALA A 9 -14.66 2.70 8.96
CA ALA A 9 -14.63 4.11 9.35
C ALA A 9 -13.22 4.72 9.45
N THR A 10 -12.19 3.89 9.67
CA THR A 10 -10.82 4.36 9.89
C THR A 10 -9.79 3.45 9.22
N PRO A 11 -8.58 3.97 8.90
CA PRO A 11 -7.46 3.13 8.45
C PRO A 11 -7.14 2.02 9.44
N ARG A 12 -7.14 2.29 10.74
CA ARG A 12 -6.97 1.27 11.78
C ARG A 12 -7.96 0.11 11.63
N ALA A 13 -9.26 0.40 11.50
CA ALA A 13 -10.28 -0.64 11.34
C ALA A 13 -10.11 -1.44 10.04
N LEU A 14 -9.53 -0.84 8.99
CA LEU A 14 -9.15 -1.56 7.77
C LEU A 14 -8.00 -2.52 8.06
N ALA A 15 -6.94 -2.04 8.70
CA ALA A 15 -5.75 -2.83 9.04
C ALA A 15 -6.07 -3.99 10.00
N GLU A 16 -7.00 -3.82 10.95
CA GLU A 16 -7.43 -4.89 11.86
C GLU A 16 -8.07 -6.08 11.11
N GLY A 17 -8.69 -5.84 9.95
CA GLY A 17 -9.37 -6.86 9.14
C GLY A 17 -8.59 -7.33 7.90
N CYS A 18 -7.36 -6.86 7.69
CA CYS A 18 -6.59 -7.13 6.47
C CYS A 18 -5.14 -7.51 6.78
N ASP A 19 -4.55 -8.33 5.92
CA ASP A 19 -3.10 -8.65 5.98
C ASP A 19 -2.27 -7.83 5.01
N ILE A 20 -2.91 -7.33 3.94
CA ILE A 20 -2.34 -6.46 2.92
C ILE A 20 -3.27 -5.27 2.74
N VAL A 21 -2.74 -4.04 2.76
CA VAL A 21 -3.48 -2.81 2.49
C VAL A 21 -2.80 -2.03 1.38
N LEU A 22 -3.58 -1.64 0.37
CA LEU A 22 -3.12 -0.76 -0.71
C LEU A 22 -3.46 0.69 -0.37
N LEU A 23 -2.48 1.58 -0.49
CA LEU A 23 -2.65 3.02 -0.40
C LEU A 23 -2.52 3.64 -1.78
N CYS A 24 -3.45 4.52 -2.13
CA CYS A 24 -3.38 5.32 -3.35
C CYS A 24 -3.87 6.73 -3.02
N VAL A 25 -2.99 7.51 -2.40
CA VAL A 25 -3.26 8.87 -1.91
C VAL A 25 -2.36 9.88 -2.61
N THR A 26 -2.45 11.16 -2.24
CA THR A 26 -1.85 12.27 -2.99
C THR A 26 -0.31 12.30 -2.95
N GLY A 27 0.32 11.86 -1.86
CA GLY A 27 1.77 11.84 -1.71
C GLY A 27 2.21 11.61 -0.27
N SER A 28 3.51 11.76 0.00
CA SER A 28 4.16 11.39 1.27
C SER A 28 3.45 11.90 2.52
N ALA A 29 3.01 13.16 2.55
CA ALA A 29 2.34 13.71 3.74
C ALA A 29 1.03 12.98 4.07
N GLN A 30 0.26 12.60 3.05
CA GLN A 30 -0.99 11.84 3.22
C GLN A 30 -0.70 10.38 3.55
N VAL A 31 0.34 9.79 2.97
CA VAL A 31 0.79 8.43 3.32
C VAL A 31 1.17 8.38 4.80
N GLU A 32 2.04 9.27 5.24
CA GLU A 32 2.46 9.36 6.65
C GLU A 32 1.27 9.59 7.58
N ALA A 33 0.33 10.48 7.23
CA ALA A 33 -0.86 10.73 8.04
C ALA A 33 -1.78 9.50 8.17
N VAL A 34 -2.04 8.79 7.06
CA VAL A 34 -2.88 7.58 7.04
C VAL A 34 -2.22 6.41 7.77
N VAL A 35 -0.89 6.36 7.74
CA VAL A 35 -0.12 5.27 8.36
C VAL A 35 0.10 5.52 9.85
N LYS A 36 0.60 6.71 10.21
CA LYS A 36 1.08 7.06 11.56
C LYS A 36 0.05 7.77 12.44
N GLY A 37 -1.08 8.20 11.87
CA GLY A 37 -2.13 8.87 12.65
C GLY A 37 -2.63 8.02 13.82
N PRO A 38 -3.33 8.63 14.80
CA PRO A 38 -3.85 7.92 15.98
C PRO A 38 -4.79 6.76 15.63
N ASP A 39 -5.54 6.90 14.53
CA ASP A 39 -6.36 5.84 13.92
C ASP A 39 -5.76 5.35 12.59
N GLY A 40 -4.45 5.46 12.44
CA GLY A 40 -3.70 5.07 11.25
C GLY A 40 -3.53 3.56 11.11
N LEU A 41 -3.00 3.12 9.98
CA LEU A 41 -2.77 1.70 9.70
C LEU A 41 -1.87 1.02 10.75
N ALA A 42 -0.81 1.71 11.20
CA ALA A 42 0.12 1.16 12.19
C ALA A 42 -0.53 1.01 13.59
N ALA A 43 -1.56 1.80 13.90
CA ALA A 43 -2.27 1.75 15.18
C ALA A 43 -3.06 0.45 15.39
N ALA A 44 -3.22 -0.40 14.37
CA ALA A 44 -3.79 -1.74 14.51
C ALA A 44 -2.91 -2.68 15.35
N GLY A 45 -1.61 -2.38 15.49
CA GLY A 45 -0.71 -3.12 16.38
C GLY A 45 -0.52 -4.60 16.00
N LYS A 46 -0.67 -4.94 14.72
CA LYS A 46 -0.51 -6.30 14.20
C LYS A 46 0.40 -6.31 12.96
N PRO A 47 0.97 -7.47 12.59
CA PRO A 47 1.67 -7.61 11.32
C PRO A 47 0.78 -7.21 10.14
N LEU A 48 1.31 -6.33 9.29
CA LEU A 48 0.61 -5.76 8.15
C LEU A 48 1.60 -5.49 7.02
N LEU A 49 1.20 -5.80 5.78
CA LEU A 49 1.90 -5.35 4.58
C LEU A 49 1.15 -4.15 3.99
N ILE A 50 1.80 -3.00 3.93
CA ILE A 50 1.30 -1.79 3.29
C ILE A 50 1.98 -1.68 1.92
N VAL A 51 1.18 -1.53 0.88
CA VAL A 51 1.62 -1.32 -0.51
C VAL A 51 1.26 0.11 -0.88
N ASP A 52 2.25 1.01 -0.92
CA ASP A 52 2.04 2.40 -1.32
C ASP A 52 2.08 2.55 -2.83
N CYS A 53 0.91 2.70 -3.43
CA CYS A 53 0.72 2.98 -4.85
C CYS A 53 0.66 4.50 -5.16
N SER A 54 0.92 5.35 -4.17
CA SER A 54 0.98 6.80 -4.33
C SER A 54 2.26 7.24 -5.03
N THR A 55 2.30 8.50 -5.47
CA THR A 55 3.56 9.13 -5.89
C THR A 55 4.22 9.78 -4.68
N SER A 56 5.06 9.01 -3.98
CA SER A 56 5.73 9.41 -2.74
C SER A 56 7.19 9.82 -2.98
N ASN A 57 7.74 10.63 -2.06
CA ASN A 57 9.16 10.94 -2.04
C ASN A 57 9.95 9.71 -1.54
N PRO A 58 10.95 9.20 -2.29
CA PRO A 58 11.69 8.00 -1.91
C PRO A 58 12.31 8.05 -0.51
N SER A 59 12.82 9.22 -0.10
CA SER A 59 13.44 9.39 1.23
C SER A 59 12.43 9.28 2.37
N SER A 60 11.21 9.79 2.17
CA SER A 60 10.11 9.64 3.11
C SER A 60 9.66 8.18 3.19
N THR A 61 9.51 7.50 2.04
CA THR A 61 9.14 6.06 2.02
C THR A 61 10.16 5.19 2.76
N ILE A 62 11.46 5.41 2.53
CA ILE A 62 12.54 4.65 3.21
C ILE A 62 12.52 4.89 4.73
N ALA A 63 12.41 6.17 5.15
CA ALA A 63 12.35 6.50 6.56
C ALA A 63 11.11 5.90 7.24
N LEU A 64 9.95 6.00 6.60
CA LEU A 64 8.71 5.43 7.10
C LEU A 64 8.78 3.90 7.20
N ALA A 65 9.34 3.22 6.20
CA ALA A 65 9.51 1.77 6.22
C ALA A 65 10.39 1.31 7.40
N ALA A 66 11.46 2.04 7.70
CA ALA A 66 12.34 1.75 8.83
C ALA A 66 11.62 1.91 10.19
N GLU A 67 10.83 2.99 10.35
CA GLU A 67 10.04 3.22 11.57
C GLU A 67 8.99 2.12 11.80
N LEU A 68 8.33 1.67 10.73
CA LEU A 68 7.26 0.68 10.77
C LEU A 68 7.77 -0.74 11.05
N ALA A 69 8.99 -1.07 10.62
CA ALA A 69 9.57 -2.39 10.81
C ALA A 69 9.63 -2.79 12.30
N ALA A 70 9.89 -1.82 13.20
CA ALA A 70 9.90 -2.04 14.65
C ALA A 70 8.52 -2.45 15.21
N GLN A 71 7.45 -2.20 14.47
CA GLN A 71 6.06 -2.52 14.83
C GLN A 71 5.53 -3.77 14.11
N GLY A 72 6.39 -4.49 13.38
CA GLY A 72 6.00 -5.63 12.56
C GLY A 72 5.23 -5.26 11.29
N VAL A 73 5.24 -3.98 10.91
CA VAL A 73 4.59 -3.47 9.70
C VAL A 73 5.64 -3.36 8.60
N THR A 74 5.36 -3.95 7.44
CA THR A 74 6.20 -3.83 6.25
C THR A 74 5.56 -2.83 5.29
N LEU A 75 6.35 -1.86 4.81
CA LEU A 75 5.95 -0.93 3.77
C LEU A 75 6.76 -1.24 2.50
N ILE A 76 6.06 -1.41 1.37
CA ILE A 76 6.67 -1.46 0.04
C ILE A 76 6.15 -0.29 -0.80
N ASP A 77 7.03 0.24 -1.64
CA ASP A 77 6.71 1.26 -2.65
C ASP A 77 6.25 0.56 -3.92
N ALA A 78 5.13 0.97 -4.52
CA ALA A 78 4.58 0.38 -5.74
C ALA A 78 3.89 1.44 -6.61
N PRO A 79 4.58 2.55 -6.98
CA PRO A 79 3.99 3.62 -7.78
C PRO A 79 3.42 3.09 -9.10
N LEU A 80 2.27 3.65 -9.47
CA LEU A 80 1.54 3.26 -10.67
C LEU A 80 1.95 4.13 -11.85
N ALA A 81 2.20 3.50 -13.00
CA ALA A 81 2.37 4.18 -14.27
C ALA A 81 1.17 3.90 -15.19
N ARG A 82 1.00 4.78 -16.20
CA ARG A 82 -0.15 4.88 -17.13
C ARG A 82 -1.32 5.68 -16.56
N THR A 83 -2.46 5.66 -17.25
CA THR A 83 -3.59 6.56 -16.97
C THR A 83 -4.72 5.84 -16.22
N PRO A 84 -5.70 6.58 -15.68
CA PRO A 84 -6.90 5.98 -15.08
C PRO A 84 -7.67 5.04 -16.02
N LYS A 85 -7.54 5.22 -17.35
CA LYS A 85 -8.12 4.29 -18.32
C LYS A 85 -7.49 2.90 -18.20
N GLU A 86 -6.16 2.82 -18.18
CA GLU A 86 -5.47 1.53 -18.03
C GLU A 86 -5.69 0.92 -16.66
N ALA A 87 -5.89 1.73 -15.61
CA ALA A 87 -6.31 1.24 -14.30
C ALA A 87 -7.65 0.49 -14.37
N ALA A 88 -8.65 1.05 -15.05
CA ALA A 88 -9.95 0.41 -15.21
C ALA A 88 -9.90 -0.87 -16.07
N GLU A 89 -8.91 -0.96 -16.97
CA GLU A 89 -8.69 -2.13 -17.83
C GLU A 89 -7.76 -3.19 -17.21
N GLY A 90 -7.20 -2.95 -16.02
CA GLY A 90 -6.23 -3.86 -15.38
C GLY A 90 -4.88 -3.91 -16.10
N LYS A 91 -4.48 -2.81 -16.74
CA LYS A 91 -3.30 -2.71 -17.60
C LYS A 91 -2.23 -1.78 -17.06
N LEU A 92 -2.19 -1.53 -15.75
CA LEU A 92 -1.16 -0.67 -15.18
C LEU A 92 0.23 -1.32 -15.28
N ASP A 93 1.25 -0.46 -15.27
CA ASP A 93 2.62 -0.88 -15.02
C ASP A 93 2.98 -0.49 -13.58
N VAL A 94 3.59 -1.41 -12.84
CA VAL A 94 3.98 -1.19 -11.44
C VAL A 94 5.46 -1.49 -11.28
N MET A 95 6.19 -0.56 -10.65
CA MET A 95 7.59 -0.72 -10.27
C MET A 95 7.64 -0.80 -8.76
N VAL A 96 7.97 -1.97 -8.21
CA VAL A 96 7.85 -2.26 -6.78
C VAL A 96 9.22 -2.18 -6.12
N GLY A 97 9.37 -1.36 -5.09
CA GLY A 97 10.54 -1.30 -4.23
C GLY A 97 10.26 -1.92 -2.87
N GLY A 98 11.08 -2.89 -2.45
CA GLY A 98 10.98 -3.49 -1.12
C GLY A 98 11.70 -4.84 -0.98
N PRO A 99 11.59 -5.48 0.19
CA PRO A 99 12.14 -6.82 0.42
C PRO A 99 11.52 -7.87 -0.52
N PRO A 100 12.29 -8.79 -1.13
CA PRO A 100 11.78 -9.79 -2.07
C PRO A 100 10.58 -10.61 -1.56
N GLU A 101 10.58 -10.98 -0.29
CA GLU A 101 9.50 -11.73 0.34
C GLU A 101 8.21 -10.90 0.47
N ALA A 102 8.32 -9.59 0.69
CA ALA A 102 7.18 -8.69 0.76
C ALA A 102 6.61 -8.44 -0.65
N VAL A 103 7.48 -8.25 -1.64
CA VAL A 103 7.08 -8.12 -3.05
C VAL A 103 6.39 -9.38 -3.55
N ALA A 104 6.92 -10.57 -3.25
CA ALA A 104 6.30 -11.84 -3.60
C ALA A 104 4.91 -12.01 -2.96
N ARG A 105 4.72 -11.56 -1.71
CA ARG A 105 3.41 -11.55 -1.04
C ARG A 105 2.42 -10.57 -1.66
N ALA A 106 2.88 -9.42 -2.14
CA ALA A 106 2.04 -8.41 -2.81
C ALA A 106 1.67 -8.80 -4.24
N HIS A 107 2.51 -9.60 -4.91
CA HIS A 107 2.39 -9.90 -6.35
C HIS A 107 0.98 -10.35 -6.79
N PRO A 108 0.32 -11.34 -6.13
CA PRO A 108 -1.00 -11.79 -6.57
C PRO A 108 -2.08 -10.70 -6.49
N VAL A 109 -1.89 -9.71 -5.61
CA VAL A 109 -2.81 -8.58 -5.47
C VAL A 109 -2.55 -7.53 -6.55
N LEU A 110 -1.28 -7.28 -6.87
CA LEU A 110 -0.88 -6.36 -7.94
C LEU A 110 -1.32 -6.87 -9.31
N GLU A 111 -1.25 -8.19 -9.56
CA GLU A 111 -1.71 -8.83 -10.82
C GLU A 111 -3.19 -8.59 -11.12
N ALA A 112 -4.00 -8.28 -10.10
CA ALA A 112 -5.42 -8.00 -10.30
C ALA A 112 -5.68 -6.70 -11.09
N PHE A 113 -4.70 -5.79 -11.17
CA PHE A 113 -4.83 -4.50 -11.86
C PHE A 113 -3.61 -4.08 -12.69
N ALA A 114 -2.50 -4.81 -12.61
CA ALA A 114 -1.28 -4.54 -13.36
C ALA A 114 -1.05 -5.60 -14.44
N ALA A 115 -0.75 -5.15 -15.67
CA ALA A 115 -0.31 -6.03 -16.75
C ALA A 115 1.20 -6.30 -16.71
N ARG A 116 1.97 -5.46 -15.99
CA ARG A 116 3.42 -5.61 -15.84
C ARG A 116 3.84 -5.17 -14.44
N ILE A 117 4.57 -6.04 -13.76
CA ILE A 117 5.13 -5.80 -12.44
C ILE A 117 6.64 -5.97 -12.56
N VAL A 118 7.40 -4.99 -12.10
CA VAL A 118 8.87 -5.01 -12.06
C VAL A 118 9.30 -4.80 -10.62
N HIS A 119 10.29 -5.57 -10.15
CA HIS A 119 10.96 -5.38 -8.86
C HIS A 119 12.36 -4.85 -9.10
#